data_AF-A0AA50UFN9-F1
#
_entry.id   AF-A0AA50UFN9-F1
#
_cell.length_a   1.000
_cell.length_b   1.000
_cell.length_c   1.000
_cell.angle_alpha   90.00
_cell.angle_beta   90.00
_cell.angle_gamma   90.00
#
_symmetry.space_group_name_H-M   'P 1'
#
loop_
_entity.id
_entity.type
_entity.pdbx_description
1 polymer ?
#
loop_
_entity_poly.entity_id
_entity_poly.type
_entity_poly.pdbx_seq_one_letter_code
_entity_poly.pdbx_strand_id
1 'polypeptide(L)'
;GQIKRELTFPPECVEATVPATEKRRRLTKADVAPVDAWRIMMALKSGLLAETCWALDILNILLFDDNCIGYFGLQHLPGLLDLLLEHFHKSLSDVF
;
A
#
# COMPACT_ATOMS: atom_id res chain seq x y z
N GLY A 1 11.94 -50.32 -14.14
CA GLY A 1 11.66 -48.88 -14.13
C GLY A 1 11.08 -48.51 -12.79
N GLN A 2 11.74 -47.64 -12.03
CA GLN A 2 11.21 -47.16 -10.76
C GLN A 2 10.10 -46.15 -11.04
N ILE A 3 8.88 -46.54 -10.68
CA ILE A 3 7.71 -45.65 -10.64
C ILE A 3 8.02 -44.63 -9.54
N LYS A 4 8.27 -43.37 -9.93
CA LYS A 4 8.22 -42.24 -9.00
C LYS A 4 6.82 -42.26 -8.38
N ARG A 5 6.72 -42.74 -7.13
CA ARG A 5 5.52 -42.51 -6.32
C ARG A 5 5.43 -41.01 -6.13
N GLU A 6 4.48 -40.36 -6.80
CA GLU A 6 4.12 -38.99 -6.44
C GLU A 6 3.71 -39.03 -4.97
N LEU A 7 4.55 -38.44 -4.12
CA LEU A 7 4.28 -38.23 -2.70
C LEU A 7 3.33 -37.02 -2.61
N THR A 8 2.08 -37.23 -2.97
CA THR A 8 1.04 -36.19 -2.86
C THR A 8 0.40 -36.31 -1.48
N PHE A 9 0.43 -35.22 -0.73
CA PHE A 9 -0.28 -35.14 0.55
C PHE A 9 -1.80 -35.18 0.31
N PRO A 10 -2.59 -35.79 1.20
CA PRO A 10 -4.05 -35.73 1.12
C PRO A 10 -4.55 -34.28 1.06
N PRO A 11 -5.60 -33.96 0.29
CA PRO A 11 -6.04 -32.57 0.06
C PRO A 11 -6.49 -31.83 1.32
N GLU A 12 -6.91 -32.55 2.35
CA GLU A 12 -7.33 -32.00 3.65
C GLU A 12 -6.15 -31.72 4.60
N CYS A 13 -4.93 -32.13 4.23
CA CYS A 13 -3.73 -31.90 5.03
C CYS A 13 -3.14 -30.52 4.76
N VAL A 14 -2.54 -29.91 5.78
CA VAL A 14 -1.92 -28.58 5.67
C VAL A 14 -0.80 -28.55 4.61
N GLU A 15 -0.12 -29.67 4.40
CA GLU A 15 0.95 -29.86 3.41
C GLU A 15 0.44 -29.86 1.96
N ALA A 16 -0.86 -30.09 1.73
CA ALA A 16 -1.49 -29.98 0.42
C ALA A 16 -2.07 -28.58 0.13
N THR A 17 -1.94 -27.63 1.07
CA THR A 17 -2.45 -26.26 0.90
C THR A 17 -1.77 -25.60 -0.30
N VAL A 18 -2.57 -25.19 -1.28
CA VAL A 18 -2.10 -24.39 -2.42
C VAL A 18 -2.30 -22.90 -2.15
N PRO A 19 -1.40 -22.02 -2.62
CA PRO A 19 -1.60 -20.58 -2.53
C PRO A 19 -2.90 -20.16 -3.23
N ALA A 20 -3.65 -19.25 -2.60
CA ALA A 20 -4.80 -18.63 -3.25
C ALA A 20 -4.34 -17.88 -4.51
N THR A 21 -4.96 -18.20 -5.66
CA THR A 21 -4.61 -17.63 -6.96
C THR A 21 -5.39 -16.36 -7.31
N GLU A 22 -6.12 -15.81 -6.34
CA GLU A 22 -6.92 -14.61 -6.51
C GLU A 22 -6.05 -13.40 -6.90
N LYS A 23 -6.38 -12.77 -8.02
CA LYS A 23 -5.67 -11.59 -8.50
C LYS A 23 -6.09 -10.37 -7.68
N ARG A 24 -5.13 -9.73 -7.01
CA ARG A 24 -5.38 -8.45 -6.35
C ARG A 24 -5.63 -7.36 -7.41
N ARG A 25 -6.85 -6.82 -7.45
CA ARG A 25 -7.18 -5.68 -8.31
C ARG A 25 -6.40 -4.44 -7.86
N ARG A 26 -5.88 -3.70 -8.84
CA ARG A 26 -5.30 -2.37 -8.64
C ARG A 26 -6.41 -1.33 -8.52
N LEU A 27 -6.33 -0.49 -7.49
CA LEU A 27 -7.22 0.66 -7.33
C LEU A 27 -6.72 1.84 -8.16
N THR A 28 -7.67 2.64 -8.65
CA THR A 28 -7.44 3.85 -9.44
C THR A 28 -8.10 5.05 -8.78
N LYS A 29 -7.90 6.26 -9.31
CA LYS A 29 -8.60 7.45 -8.83
C LYS A 29 -10.13 7.27 -8.80
N ALA A 30 -10.71 6.50 -9.72
CA ALA A 30 -12.15 6.26 -9.78
C ALA A 30 -12.69 5.44 -8.59
N ASP A 31 -11.81 4.68 -7.92
CA ASP A 31 -12.16 3.88 -6.74
C ASP A 31 -11.98 4.66 -5.42
N VAL A 32 -11.48 5.91 -5.51
CA VAL A 32 -11.20 6.79 -4.37
C VAL A 32 -12.22 7.92 -4.33
N ALA A 33 -12.83 8.14 -3.16
CA ALA A 33 -13.70 9.29 -2.96
C ALA A 33 -12.93 10.61 -3.15
N PRO A 34 -13.55 11.68 -3.66
CA PRO A 34 -12.91 12.98 -3.77
C PRO A 34 -12.27 13.39 -2.43
N VAL A 35 -10.97 13.68 -2.47
CA VAL A 35 -10.18 13.95 -1.28
C VAL A 35 -9.31 15.19 -1.49
N ASP A 36 -9.35 16.10 -0.53
CA ASP A 36 -8.49 17.29 -0.53
C ASP A 36 -7.08 16.93 -0.06
N ALA A 37 -6.07 17.52 -0.68
CA ALA A 37 -4.68 17.28 -0.29
C ALA A 37 -4.41 17.64 1.18
N TRP A 38 -5.10 18.67 1.72
CA TRP A 38 -5.01 19.05 3.12
C TRP A 38 -5.41 17.91 4.07
N ARG A 39 -6.44 17.13 3.73
CA ARG A 39 -6.88 16.00 4.55
C ARG A 39 -5.82 14.92 4.64
N ILE A 40 -5.15 14.62 3.52
CA ILE A 40 -4.02 13.67 3.48
C ILE A 40 -2.87 14.20 4.36
N MET A 41 -2.54 15.49 4.25
CA MET A 41 -1.51 16.11 5.09
C MET A 41 -1.84 16.05 6.58
N MET A 42 -3.09 16.31 6.98
CA MET A 42 -3.49 16.24 8.39
C MET A 42 -3.50 14.81 8.93
N ALA A 43 -3.95 13.85 8.12
CA ALA A 43 -3.91 12.44 8.48
C ALA A 43 -2.45 11.97 8.72
N LEU A 44 -1.52 12.35 7.84
CA LEU A 44 -0.09 12.10 8.02
C LEU A 44 0.48 12.81 9.26
N LYS A 45 0.09 14.06 9.53
CA LYS A 45 0.54 14.82 10.71
C LYS A 45 0.02 14.24 12.04
N SER A 46 -1.13 13.56 12.02
CA SER A 46 -1.72 13.00 13.24
C SER A 46 -0.86 11.90 13.88
N GLY A 47 -0.07 11.18 13.06
CA GLY A 47 0.73 10.05 13.51
C GLY A 47 -0.08 8.81 13.93
N LEU A 48 -1.42 8.84 13.83
CA LEU A 48 -2.27 7.70 14.15
C LEU A 48 -2.10 6.61 13.09
N LEU A 49 -1.90 5.35 13.50
CA LEU A 49 -1.62 4.25 12.57
C LEU A 49 -2.66 4.14 11.45
N ALA A 50 -3.95 4.13 11.79
CA ALA A 50 -5.03 3.99 10.82
C ALA A 50 -5.09 5.18 9.85
N GLU A 51 -4.91 6.42 10.34
CA GLU A 51 -4.93 7.63 9.52
C GLU A 51 -3.70 7.71 8.61
N THR A 52 -2.52 7.36 9.12
CA THR A 52 -1.28 7.29 8.34
C THR A 52 -1.37 6.22 7.25
N CYS A 53 -1.85 5.02 7.58
CA CYS A 53 -2.08 3.96 6.58
C CYS A 53 -3.07 4.41 5.51
N TRP A 54 -4.21 4.96 5.93
CA TRP A 54 -5.20 5.51 5.01
C TRP A 54 -4.59 6.59 4.10
N ALA A 55 -3.86 7.54 4.66
CA ALA A 55 -3.24 8.63 3.90
C ALA A 55 -2.20 8.11 2.90
N LEU A 56 -1.34 7.17 3.31
CA LEU A 56 -0.33 6.57 2.44
C LEU A 56 -0.95 5.73 1.32
N ASP A 57 -2.00 4.96 1.61
CA ASP A 57 -2.72 4.17 0.61
C ASP A 57 -3.39 5.07 -0.43
N ILE A 58 -4.12 6.10 0.02
CA ILE A 58 -4.76 7.07 -0.87
C ILE A 58 -3.72 7.83 -1.69
N LEU A 59 -2.64 8.30 -1.06
CA LEU A 59 -1.57 9.01 -1.75
C LEU A 59 -0.90 8.12 -2.81
N ASN A 60 -0.63 6.85 -2.50
CA ASN A 60 -0.05 5.90 -3.45
C ASN A 60 -0.98 5.61 -4.63
N ILE A 61 -2.29 5.47 -4.41
CA ILE A 61 -3.26 5.27 -5.48
C ILE A 61 -3.29 6.50 -6.41
N LEU A 62 -3.35 7.70 -5.84
CA LEU A 62 -3.49 8.94 -6.61
C LEU A 62 -2.19 9.36 -7.31
N LEU A 63 -1.03 9.13 -6.69
CA LEU A 63 0.27 9.39 -7.33
C LEU A 63 0.56 8.44 -8.48
N PHE A 64 -0.01 7.23 -8.45
CA PHE A 64 0.18 6.29 -9.54
C PHE A 64 -0.68 6.62 -10.77
N ASP A 65 -1.79 7.34 -10.62
CA ASP A 65 -2.67 7.68 -11.73
C ASP A 65 -2.18 8.94 -12.45
N ASP A 66 -1.76 8.78 -13.71
CA ASP A 66 -1.22 9.84 -14.58
C ASP A 66 -2.18 11.03 -14.71
N ASN A 67 -3.50 10.81 -14.54
CA ASN A 67 -4.50 11.88 -14.66
C ASN A 67 -4.53 12.81 -13.44
N CYS A 68 -3.99 12.42 -12.29
CA CYS A 68 -3.98 13.27 -11.09
C CYS A 68 -2.62 13.52 -10.47
N ILE A 69 -1.55 12.85 -10.94
CA ILE A 69 -0.20 13.06 -10.41
C ILE A 69 0.23 14.55 -10.39
N GLY A 70 -0.17 15.34 -11.41
CA GLY A 70 0.16 16.76 -11.49
C GLY A 70 -0.41 17.63 -10.36
N TYR A 71 -1.52 17.20 -9.73
CA TYR A 71 -2.11 17.90 -8.58
C TYR A 71 -1.23 17.81 -7.32
N PHE A 72 -0.47 16.72 -7.18
CA PHE A 72 0.39 16.44 -6.02
C PHE A 72 1.83 16.94 -6.20
N GLY A 73 2.07 17.86 -7.15
CA GLY A 73 3.38 18.48 -7.30
C GLY A 73 3.81 19.17 -6.00
N LEU A 74 5.05 18.91 -5.55
CA LEU A 74 5.57 19.41 -4.27
C LEU A 74 5.56 20.94 -4.15
N GLN A 75 5.56 21.67 -5.28
CA GLN A 75 5.37 23.12 -5.30
C GLN A 75 4.00 23.55 -4.79
N HIS A 76 2.96 22.74 -5.01
CA HIS A 76 1.59 22.99 -4.59
C HIS A 76 1.28 22.46 -3.19
N LEU A 77 2.12 21.54 -2.67
CA LEU A 77 1.94 20.88 -1.37
C LEU A 77 3.18 21.06 -0.47
N PRO A 78 3.41 22.29 0.03
CA PRO A 78 4.56 22.56 0.89
C PRO A 78 4.48 21.71 2.18
N GLY A 79 5.60 21.09 2.56
CA GLY A 79 5.68 20.27 3.78
C GLY A 79 5.23 18.81 3.61
N LEU A 80 4.73 18.41 2.44
CA LEU A 80 4.38 17.00 2.18
C LEU A 80 5.62 16.10 2.23
N LEU A 81 6.71 16.52 1.56
CA LEU A 81 7.94 15.73 1.53
C LEU A 81 8.55 15.58 2.94
N ASP A 82 8.56 16.65 3.73
CA ASP A 82 9.08 16.62 5.10
C ASP A 82 8.32 15.61 5.97
N LEU A 83 6.99 15.55 5.86
CA LEU A 83 6.17 14.57 6.57
C LEU A 83 6.47 13.14 6.13
N LEU A 84 6.60 12.90 4.82
CA LEU A 84 6.94 11.57 4.31
C LEU A 84 8.33 11.13 4.78
N LEU A 85 9.30 12.04 4.81
CA LEU A 85 10.65 11.77 5.32
C LEU A 85 10.64 11.48 6.82
N GLU A 86 9.83 12.18 7.61
CA GLU A 86 9.67 11.90 9.04
C GLU A 86 9.14 10.47 9.28
N HIS A 87 8.07 10.09 8.57
CA HIS A 87 7.51 8.74 8.62
C HIS A 87 8.52 7.67 8.15
N PHE A 88 9.27 7.97 7.10
CA PHE A 88 10.30 7.06 6.59
C PHE A 88 11.45 6.89 7.58
N HIS A 89 11.95 7.98 8.16
CA HIS A 89 12.99 7.94 9.19
C HIS A 89 12.55 7.14 10.41
N LYS A 90 11.32 7.34 10.90
CA LYS A 90 10.76 6.55 12.00
C LYS A 90 10.68 5.06 11.64
N SER A 91 10.23 4.75 10.42
CA SER A 91 10.11 3.37 9.94
C SER A 91 11.48 2.68 9.84
N LEU A 92 12.51 3.40 9.38
CA LEU A 92 13.88 2.87 9.34
C LEU A 92 14.40 2.61 10.77
N SER A 93 14.18 3.55 11.69
CA SER A 93 14.60 3.40 13.10
C SER A 93 13.91 2.25 13.84
N ASP A 94 12.73 1.81 13.38
CA ASP A 94 12.01 0.69 13.99
C ASP A 94 12.46 -0.67 13.45
N VAL A 95 13.04 -0.70 12.24
CA VAL A 95 13.41 -1.94 11.54
C VAL A 95 14.91 -2.24 11.64
N PHE A 96 15.76 -1.21 11.65
CA PHE A 96 17.22 -1.32 11.65
C PHE A 96 17.82 -0.85 12.97
#